data_AF-A0A1T4X6Q0-F1
#
_entry.id   AF-A0A1T4X6Q0-F1
#
_cell.length_a   1.000
_cell.length_b   1.000
_cell.length_c   1.000
_cell.angle_alpha   90.00
_cell.angle_beta   90.00
_cell.angle_gamma   90.00
#
_symmetry.space_group_name_H-M   'P 1'
#
loop_
_entity.id
_entity.type
_entity.pdbx_description
1 polymer ?
#
loop_
_entity_poly.entity_id
_entity_poly.type
_entity_poly.pdbx_seq_one_letter_code
_entity_poly.pdbx_strand_id
1 'polypeptide(L)'
;MKRGFLILLTALLVGIVGYFVTRQPCCEASGEGMATHDGGSLLPELKWLHHELKLTDEQFAKVKERHLAYRPTCEALCMKVAASQKKVQTLAQAGNIAAPELSAALEEQAAVRAECQKAMLKHLHETAAVMSPDQAKHYLDIMLPQIIGPDAGHSPGGH
;
A
#
# COMPACT_ATOMS: atom_id res chain seq x y z
N MET A 1 22.42 -49.25 4.99
CA MET A 1 22.58 -48.13 4.04
C MET A 1 21.26 -47.68 3.39
N LYS A 2 20.36 -48.57 2.91
CA LYS A 2 19.08 -48.19 2.27
C LYS A 2 18.09 -47.43 3.17
N ARG A 3 18.01 -47.79 4.46
CA ARG A 3 17.07 -47.16 5.42
C ARG A 3 17.43 -45.72 5.78
N GLY A 4 18.72 -45.42 5.95
CA GLY A 4 19.19 -44.05 6.22
C GLY A 4 18.98 -43.13 5.01
N PHE A 5 19.17 -43.66 3.80
CA PHE A 5 18.92 -42.93 2.56
C PHE A 5 17.43 -42.62 2.36
N LEU A 6 16.54 -43.55 2.72
CA LEU A 6 15.09 -43.33 2.71
C LEU A 6 14.66 -42.22 3.67
N ILE A 7 15.23 -42.17 4.88
CA ILE A 7 14.90 -41.13 5.86
C ILE A 7 15.34 -39.75 5.35
N LEU A 8 16.55 -39.64 4.79
CA LEU A 8 17.05 -38.38 4.22
C LEU A 8 16.21 -37.92 3.03
N LEU A 9 15.80 -38.82 2.14
CA LEU A 9 14.91 -38.48 1.03
C LEU A 9 13.55 -37.99 1.51
N THR A 10 12.97 -38.62 2.53
CA THR A 10 11.67 -38.17 3.08
C THR A 10 11.77 -36.80 3.74
N ALA A 11 12.82 -36.52 4.51
CA ALA A 11 13.02 -35.22 5.13
C ALA A 11 13.26 -34.11 4.08
N LEU A 12 14.02 -34.42 3.02
CA LEU A 12 14.27 -33.49 1.92
C LEU A 12 12.98 -33.19 1.15
N LEU A 13 12.16 -34.21 0.87
CA LEU A 13 10.87 -34.04 0.19
C LEU A 13 9.89 -33.21 1.03
N VAL A 14 9.82 -33.43 2.35
CA VAL A 14 8.99 -32.61 3.24
C VAL A 14 9.46 -31.16 3.27
N GLY A 15 10.77 -30.92 3.32
CA GLY A 15 11.35 -29.57 3.25
C GLY A 15 11.07 -28.87 1.91
N ILE A 16 11.19 -29.59 0.79
CA ILE A 16 10.89 -29.07 -0.55
C ILE A 16 9.40 -28.75 -0.68
N VAL A 17 8.51 -29.66 -0.24
CA VAL A 17 7.06 -29.42 -0.25
C VAL A 17 6.69 -28.24 0.65
N GLY A 18 7.24 -28.14 1.87
CA GLY A 18 7.00 -27.01 2.76
C GLY A 18 7.49 -25.67 2.17
N TYR A 19 8.63 -25.68 1.48
CA TYR A 19 9.16 -24.52 0.78
C TYR A 19 8.28 -24.12 -0.41
N PHE A 20 7.76 -25.07 -1.19
CA PHE A 20 6.84 -24.74 -2.28
C PHE A 20 5.46 -24.32 -1.78
N VAL A 21 4.93 -24.90 -0.70
CA VAL A 21 3.65 -24.48 -0.08
C VAL A 21 3.74 -23.05 0.48
N THR A 22 4.90 -22.66 1.02
CA THR A 22 5.10 -21.29 1.54
C THR A 22 5.51 -20.28 0.46
N ARG A 23 6.00 -20.74 -0.70
CA ARG A 23 6.52 -19.89 -1.78
C ARG A 23 5.66 -19.87 -3.04
N GLN A 24 4.68 -20.77 -3.17
CA GLN A 24 3.56 -20.53 -4.06
C GLN A 24 2.86 -19.28 -3.53
N PRO A 25 2.64 -18.27 -4.38
CA PRO A 25 1.96 -17.07 -3.94
C PRO A 25 0.62 -17.50 -3.35
N CYS A 26 0.27 -16.89 -2.23
CA CYS A 26 -1.07 -16.88 -1.67
C CYS A 26 -2.01 -16.17 -2.69
N CYS A 27 -2.17 -16.78 -3.86
CA CYS A 27 -2.88 -16.36 -5.05
C CYS A 27 -3.55 -17.60 -5.64
N GLU A 28 -4.20 -18.41 -4.82
CA GLU A 28 -5.18 -19.42 -5.28
C GLU A 28 -6.14 -19.87 -4.15
N ALA A 29 -6.32 -19.03 -3.13
CA ALA A 29 -7.39 -19.14 -2.13
C ALA A 29 -8.06 -17.78 -1.83
N SER A 30 -8.10 -16.92 -2.85
CA SER A 30 -8.92 -15.69 -2.93
C SER A 30 -9.40 -15.47 -4.37
N GLY A 31 -9.64 -16.58 -5.09
CA GLY A 31 -10.11 -16.64 -6.48
C GLY A 31 -11.56 -17.10 -6.64
N GLU A 32 -12.36 -17.12 -5.57
CA GLU A 32 -13.82 -17.24 -5.65
C GLU A 32 -14.46 -16.10 -4.86
N GLY A 33 -14.24 -14.90 -5.40
CA GLY A 33 -14.90 -13.67 -5.01
C GLY A 33 -14.96 -12.82 -6.26
N MET A 34 -15.81 -13.26 -7.19
CA MET A 34 -16.28 -12.49 -8.33
C MET A 34 -16.41 -11.02 -7.91
N ALA A 35 -15.78 -10.14 -8.68
CA ALA A 35 -15.88 -8.71 -8.55
C ALA A 35 -17.35 -8.29 -8.44
N THR A 36 -17.85 -8.21 -7.22
CA THR A 36 -18.98 -7.35 -6.93
C THR A 36 -18.36 -5.99 -6.66
N HIS A 37 -18.62 -5.08 -7.57
CA HIS A 37 -18.56 -3.65 -7.33
C HIS A 37 -19.65 -3.27 -6.30
N ASP A 38 -19.71 -3.96 -5.16
CA ASP A 38 -20.57 -3.60 -4.04
C ASP A 38 -19.79 -2.56 -3.24
N GLY A 39 -19.83 -1.32 -3.74
CA GLY A 39 -19.08 -0.15 -3.28
C GLY A 39 -19.36 0.29 -1.83
N GLY A 40 -19.20 -0.58 -0.85
CA GLY A 40 -19.30 -0.23 0.57
C GLY A 40 -19.39 -1.38 1.57
N SER A 41 -19.44 -2.65 1.14
CA SER A 41 -19.71 -3.78 2.05
C SER A 41 -18.46 -4.30 2.77
N LEU A 42 -17.33 -4.45 2.08
CA LEU A 42 -16.09 -4.96 2.67
C LEU A 42 -14.94 -4.05 2.25
N LEU A 43 -14.69 -2.98 3.01
CA LEU A 43 -13.43 -2.23 2.95
C LEU A 43 -12.49 -2.85 4.01
N PRO A 44 -11.85 -4.01 3.74
CA PRO A 44 -11.04 -4.72 4.72
C PRO A 44 -9.91 -3.86 5.29
N GLU A 45 -9.37 -2.93 4.49
CA GLU A 45 -8.37 -1.96 4.87
C GLU A 45 -8.86 -0.98 5.95
N LEU A 46 -10.17 -0.78 6.09
CA LEU A 46 -10.77 0.06 7.12
C LEU A 46 -11.24 -0.72 8.35
N LYS A 47 -11.23 -2.05 8.30
CA LYS A 47 -11.76 -2.89 9.38
C LYS A 47 -11.01 -2.68 10.69
N TRP A 48 -9.70 -2.44 10.64
CA TRP A 48 -8.90 -2.15 11.83
C TRP A 48 -9.35 -0.86 12.52
N LEU A 49 -9.73 0.19 11.77
CA LEU A 49 -10.19 1.45 12.36
C LEU A 49 -11.43 1.22 13.24
N HIS A 50 -12.38 0.41 12.75
CA HIS A 50 -13.59 0.13 13.50
C HIS A 50 -13.29 -0.55 14.85
N HIS A 51 -12.41 -1.56 14.84
CA HIS A 51 -12.10 -2.35 16.04
C HIS A 51 -11.13 -1.64 16.99
N GLU A 52 -10.07 -1.02 16.47
CA GLU A 52 -9.01 -0.42 17.29
C GLU A 52 -9.42 0.94 17.86
N LEU A 53 -10.12 1.77 17.06
CA LEU A 53 -10.60 3.09 17.51
C LEU A 53 -11.98 3.01 18.17
N LYS A 54 -12.61 1.83 18.20
CA LYS A 54 -13.97 1.61 18.71
C LYS A 54 -14.96 2.63 18.14
N LEU A 55 -14.92 2.80 16.81
CA LEU A 55 -15.82 3.72 16.13
C LEU A 55 -17.26 3.25 16.31
N THR A 56 -18.20 4.19 16.44
CA THR A 56 -19.62 3.85 16.31
C THR A 56 -19.93 3.47 14.86
N ASP A 57 -21.02 2.74 14.64
CA ASP A 57 -21.47 2.39 13.28
C ASP A 57 -21.68 3.64 12.41
N GLU A 58 -22.15 4.74 13.02
CA GLU A 58 -22.32 6.03 12.33
C GLU A 58 -20.97 6.65 11.93
N GLN A 59 -20.00 6.69 12.84
CA GLN A 59 -18.66 7.17 12.54
C GLN A 59 -18.01 6.33 11.44
N PHE A 60 -18.13 5.01 11.54
CA PHE A 60 -17.56 4.10 10.55
C PHE A 60 -18.21 4.27 9.18
N ALA A 61 -19.53 4.44 9.10
CA ALA A 61 -20.22 4.75 7.84
C ALA A 61 -19.66 6.03 7.18
N LYS A 62 -19.45 7.10 7.96
CA LYS A 62 -18.85 8.35 7.47
C LYS A 62 -17.39 8.17 7.03
N VAL A 63 -16.60 7.38 7.77
CA VAL A 63 -15.22 7.04 7.37
C VAL A 63 -15.22 6.32 6.01
N LYS A 64 -16.11 5.32 5.83
CA LYS A 64 -16.23 4.60 4.54
C LYS A 64 -16.58 5.54 3.39
N GLU A 65 -17.55 6.44 3.61
CA GLU A 65 -17.93 7.45 2.60
C GLU A 65 -16.75 8.34 2.20
N ARG A 66 -16.03 8.90 3.19
CA ARG A 66 -14.83 9.73 2.94
C ARG A 66 -13.74 8.97 2.20
N HIS A 67 -13.52 7.71 2.57
CA HIS A 67 -12.52 6.86 1.93
C HIS A 67 -12.88 6.57 0.47
N LEU A 68 -14.12 6.14 0.21
CA LEU A 68 -14.61 5.89 -1.15
C LEU A 68 -14.54 7.14 -2.03
N ALA A 69 -14.86 8.31 -1.48
CA ALA A 69 -14.77 9.59 -2.20
C ALA A 69 -13.31 9.95 -2.57
N TYR A 70 -12.34 9.59 -1.73
CA TYR A 70 -10.92 9.88 -1.97
C TYR A 70 -10.25 8.90 -2.94
N ARG A 71 -10.76 7.66 -3.07
CA ARG A 71 -10.14 6.60 -3.89
C ARG A 71 -9.77 7.02 -5.32
N PRO A 72 -10.65 7.68 -6.11
CA PRO A 72 -10.30 8.11 -7.46
C PRO A 72 -9.12 9.11 -7.49
N THR A 73 -9.04 10.00 -6.49
CA THR A 73 -7.93 10.94 -6.35
C THR A 73 -6.63 10.21 -6.02
N CYS A 74 -6.67 9.25 -5.10
CA CYS A 74 -5.52 8.42 -4.75
C CYS A 74 -4.97 7.69 -5.97
N GLU A 75 -5.82 7.01 -6.73
CA GLU A 75 -5.44 6.26 -7.93
C GLU A 75 -4.80 7.15 -9.00
N ALA A 76 -5.41 8.30 -9.29
CA ALA A 76 -4.87 9.25 -10.26
C ALA A 76 -3.48 9.77 -9.86
N LEU A 77 -3.27 10.07 -8.58
CA LEU A 77 -1.96 10.52 -8.07
C LEU A 77 -0.92 9.38 -8.09
N CYS A 78 -1.30 8.15 -7.76
CA CYS A 78 -0.44 6.98 -7.88
C CYS A 78 0.04 6.79 -9.33
N MET A 79 -0.84 6.94 -10.32
CA MET A 79 -0.46 6.89 -11.73
C MET A 79 0.55 7.98 -12.11
N LYS A 80 0.35 9.22 -11.66
CA LYS A 80 1.30 10.33 -11.90
C LYS A 80 2.67 10.07 -11.27
N VAL A 81 2.69 9.55 -10.03
CA VAL A 81 3.94 9.19 -9.34
C VAL A 81 4.69 8.10 -10.11
N ALA A 82 4.00 7.05 -10.54
CA ALA A 82 4.61 5.97 -11.31
C ALA A 82 5.17 6.47 -12.66
N ALA A 83 4.43 7.34 -13.35
CA ALA A 83 4.86 7.93 -14.62
C ALA A 83 6.12 8.80 -14.47
N SER A 84 6.15 9.69 -13.46
CA SER A 84 7.31 10.55 -13.20
C SER A 84 8.54 9.74 -12.77
N GLN A 85 8.36 8.68 -11.97
CA GLN A 85 9.44 7.75 -11.62
C GLN A 85 10.02 7.03 -12.84
N LYS A 86 9.16 6.54 -13.74
CA LYS A 86 9.59 5.90 -14.99
C LYS A 86 10.39 6.87 -15.87
N LYS A 87 9.94 8.12 -15.98
CA LYS A 87 10.62 9.18 -16.75
C LYS A 87 12.04 9.42 -16.23
N VAL A 88 12.19 9.60 -14.91
CA VAL A 88 13.51 9.75 -14.27
C VAL A 88 14.39 8.53 -14.51
N GLN A 89 13.85 7.31 -14.35
CA GLN A 89 14.60 6.08 -14.58
C GLN A 89 15.12 5.97 -16.03
N THR A 90 14.26 6.25 -17.01
CA THR A 90 14.65 6.22 -18.43
C THR A 90 15.76 7.23 -18.74
N LEU A 91 15.64 8.46 -18.24
CA LEU A 91 16.63 9.51 -18.47
C LEU A 91 17.97 9.20 -17.75
N ALA A 92 17.91 8.68 -16.53
CA ALA A 92 19.11 8.30 -15.78
C ALA A 92 19.86 7.14 -16.46
N GLN A 93 19.14 6.15 -17.00
CA GLN A 93 19.72 5.01 -17.73
C GLN A 93 20.35 5.41 -19.07
N ALA A 94 19.95 6.54 -19.67
CA ALA A 94 20.58 7.07 -20.86
C ALA A 94 22.02 7.59 -20.63
N GLY A 95 22.45 7.73 -19.37
CA GLY A 95 23.86 7.95 -18.99
C GLY A 95 24.35 9.40 -19.01
N ASN A 96 23.50 10.37 -19.40
CA ASN A 96 23.85 11.79 -19.35
C ASN A 96 23.26 12.48 -18.11
N ILE A 97 23.97 12.41 -16.99
CA ILE A 97 23.53 12.97 -15.71
C ILE A 97 23.46 14.51 -15.72
N ALA A 98 24.23 15.17 -16.59
CA ALA A 98 24.24 16.63 -16.73
C ALA A 98 23.12 17.14 -17.68
N ALA A 99 22.28 16.25 -18.21
CA ALA A 99 21.20 16.63 -19.11
C ALA A 99 20.16 17.50 -18.38
N PRO A 100 19.79 18.68 -18.92
CA PRO A 100 18.76 19.52 -18.32
C PRO A 100 17.41 18.80 -18.21
N GLU A 101 17.13 17.86 -19.11
CA GLU A 101 15.93 17.02 -19.08
C GLU A 101 15.86 16.12 -17.84
N LEU A 102 17.01 15.63 -17.35
CA LEU A 102 17.05 14.82 -16.13
C LEU A 102 16.76 15.68 -14.90
N SER A 103 17.34 16.89 -14.83
CA SER A 103 17.04 17.85 -13.76
C SER A 103 15.54 18.19 -13.73
N ALA A 104 14.97 18.52 -14.89
CA ALA A 104 13.54 18.82 -15.00
C ALA A 104 12.65 17.64 -14.61
N ALA A 105 13.03 16.41 -14.98
CA ALA A 105 12.28 15.21 -14.59
C ALA A 105 12.35 14.92 -13.08
N LEU A 106 13.48 15.19 -12.42
CA LEU A 106 13.63 15.07 -10.97
C LEU A 106 12.77 16.11 -10.23
N GLU A 107 12.74 17.35 -10.71
CA GLU A 107 11.89 18.40 -10.16
C GLU A 107 10.40 18.06 -10.31
N GLU A 108 9.99 17.58 -11.48
CA GLU A 108 8.63 17.10 -11.74
C GLU A 108 8.26 15.95 -10.79
N GLN A 109 9.14 14.96 -10.63
CA GLN A 109 8.91 13.85 -9.71
C GLN A 109 8.73 14.33 -8.26
N ALA A 110 9.57 15.26 -7.80
CA ALA A 110 9.46 15.84 -6.47
C ALA A 110 8.14 16.59 -6.28
N ALA A 111 7.72 17.38 -7.28
CA ALA A 111 6.46 18.12 -7.25
C ALA A 111 5.24 17.18 -7.17
N VAL A 112 5.21 16.12 -7.99
CA VAL A 112 4.13 15.12 -7.99
C VAL A 112 4.08 14.35 -6.67
N ARG A 113 5.24 14.00 -6.08
CA ARG A 113 5.28 13.37 -4.75
C ARG A 113 4.70 14.29 -3.68
N ALA A 114 5.06 15.57 -3.69
CA ALA A 114 4.51 16.56 -2.76
C ALA A 114 2.99 16.75 -2.94
N GLU A 115 2.48 16.73 -4.17
CA GLU A 115 1.04 16.75 -4.46
C GLU A 115 0.34 15.53 -3.82
N CYS A 116 0.89 14.33 -4.02
CA CYS A 116 0.36 13.09 -3.45
C CYS A 116 0.33 13.12 -1.92
N GLN A 117 1.43 13.52 -1.28
CA GLN A 117 1.51 13.64 0.19
C GLN A 117 0.49 14.63 0.74
N LYS A 118 0.33 15.80 0.11
CA LYS A 118 -0.67 16.80 0.52
C LYS A 118 -2.09 16.25 0.44
N ALA A 119 -2.43 15.56 -0.65
CA ALA A 119 -3.74 14.94 -0.82
C ALA A 119 -4.01 13.87 0.26
N MET A 120 -3.00 13.05 0.56
CA MET A 120 -3.10 12.03 1.61
C MET A 120 -3.29 12.65 2.99
N LEU A 121 -2.48 13.65 3.36
CA LEU A 121 -2.59 14.35 4.63
C LEU A 121 -3.98 14.98 4.80
N LYS A 122 -4.50 15.60 3.73
CA LYS A 122 -5.86 16.14 3.73
C LYS A 122 -6.89 15.03 4.00
N HIS A 123 -6.80 13.89 3.31
CA HIS A 123 -7.70 12.76 3.53
C HIS A 123 -7.63 12.22 4.96
N LEU A 124 -6.44 12.10 5.55
CA LEU A 124 -6.27 11.67 6.93
C LEU A 124 -6.97 12.65 7.90
N HIS A 125 -6.78 13.95 7.72
CA HIS A 125 -7.45 14.95 8.57
C HIS A 125 -8.98 14.98 8.39
N GLU A 126 -9.48 14.84 7.17
CA GLU A 126 -10.93 14.75 6.91
C GLU A 126 -11.54 13.49 7.53
N THR A 127 -10.79 12.39 7.56
CA THR A 127 -11.18 11.13 8.22
C THR A 127 -11.14 11.27 9.74
N ALA A 128 -10.13 11.91 10.29
CA ALA A 128 -10.03 12.20 11.73
C ALA A 128 -11.17 13.10 12.22
N ALA A 129 -11.65 14.03 11.37
CA ALA A 129 -12.71 14.98 11.71
C ALA A 129 -14.09 14.33 11.96
N VAL A 130 -14.30 13.07 11.58
CA VAL A 130 -15.54 12.34 11.89
C VAL A 130 -15.47 11.56 13.21
N MET A 131 -14.33 11.59 13.90
CA MET A 131 -14.06 10.87 15.13
C MET A 131 -14.14 11.79 16.36
N SER A 132 -14.16 11.22 17.57
CA SER A 132 -13.96 11.99 18.79
C SER A 132 -12.50 12.50 18.88
N PRO A 133 -12.19 13.51 19.70
CA PRO A 133 -10.83 14.04 19.82
C PRO A 133 -9.77 12.98 20.16
N ASP A 134 -10.07 12.06 21.08
CA ASP A 134 -9.15 11.00 21.49
C ASP A 134 -8.92 9.96 20.38
N GLN A 135 -10.00 9.59 19.66
CA GLN A 135 -9.94 8.69 18.51
C GLN A 135 -9.14 9.31 17.36
N ALA A 136 -9.41 10.58 17.05
CA ALA A 136 -8.71 11.34 16.02
C ALA A 136 -7.21 11.43 16.31
N LYS A 137 -6.86 11.70 17.57
CA LYS A 137 -5.46 11.71 18.00
C LYS A 137 -4.80 10.34 17.80
N HIS A 138 -5.42 9.26 18.28
CA HIS A 138 -4.86 7.92 18.13
C HIS A 138 -4.67 7.52 16.66
N TYR A 139 -5.67 7.82 15.83
CA TYR A 139 -5.64 7.58 14.39
C TYR A 139 -4.47 8.32 13.71
N LEU A 140 -4.31 9.61 13.99
CA LEU A 140 -3.24 10.42 13.40
C LEU A 140 -1.84 10.01 13.88
N ASP A 141 -1.71 9.61 15.15
CA ASP A 141 -0.45 9.09 15.71
C ASP A 141 0.00 7.80 14.97
N ILE A 142 -0.95 6.99 14.47
CA ILE A 142 -0.67 5.79 13.68
C ILE A 142 -0.38 6.15 12.20
N MET A 143 -1.20 7.01 11.59
CA MET A 143 -1.20 7.19 10.14
C MET A 143 -0.18 8.21 9.62
N LEU A 144 0.07 9.30 10.35
CA LEU A 144 0.98 10.36 9.88
C LEU A 144 2.41 9.86 9.62
N PRO A 145 3.01 8.97 10.44
CA PRO A 145 4.34 8.43 10.18
C PRO A 145 4.46 7.71 8.83
N GLN A 146 3.39 7.09 8.34
CA GLN A 146 3.38 6.37 7.06
C GLN A 146 3.49 7.31 5.85
N ILE A 147 3.15 8.60 6.04
CA ILE A 147 3.09 9.59 4.96
C ILE A 147 4.26 10.57 5.00
N ILE A 148 4.75 10.88 6.20
CA ILE A 148 5.81 11.89 6.43
C ILE A 148 7.17 11.23 6.73
N GLY A 149 7.18 9.97 7.16
CA GLY A 149 8.39 9.27 7.60
C GLY A 149 9.42 9.04 6.49
N PRO A 150 10.66 8.67 6.86
CA PRO A 150 11.75 8.39 5.90
C PRO A 150 11.41 7.24 4.94
N ASP A 151 10.51 6.35 5.33
CA ASP A 151 10.03 5.23 4.52
C ASP A 151 8.79 5.58 3.68
N ALA A 152 8.27 6.80 3.78
CA ALA A 152 7.08 7.24 3.05
C ALA A 152 7.32 7.19 1.53
N GLY A 153 6.63 6.25 0.86
CA GLY A 153 6.75 6.02 -0.57
C GLY A 153 7.78 4.97 -0.98
N HIS A 154 8.40 4.25 -0.02
CA HIS A 154 9.10 3.01 -0.32
C HIS A 154 8.07 1.88 -0.44
N SER A 155 7.77 1.43 -1.66
CA SER A 155 7.01 0.20 -1.86
C SER A 155 7.94 -0.97 -1.48
N PRO A 156 7.67 -1.75 -0.41
CA PRO A 156 8.55 -2.84 0.02
C PRO A 156 8.37 -4.10 -0.85
N GLY A 157 8.42 -3.94 -2.18
CA GLY A 157 8.10 -5.00 -3.15
C GLY A 157 8.97 -4.99 -4.41
N GLY A 158 10.13 -4.34 -4.37
CA GLY A 158 11.11 -4.33 -5.46
C GLY A 158 12.35 -5.16 -5.14
N HIS A 159 12.18 -6.46 -4.87
CA HIS A 159 13.26 -7.44 -4.83
C HIS A 159 12.85 -8.72 -5.56
#